data_AF-A0A7W1LYP7-F1
#
_entry.id   AF-A0A7W1LYP7-F1
#
_cell.length_a   1.000
_cell.length_b   1.000
_cell.length_c   1.000
_cell.angle_alpha   90.00
_cell.angle_beta   90.00
_cell.angle_gamma   90.00
#
_symmetry.space_group_name_H-M   'P 1'
#
loop_
_entity.id
_entity.type
_entity.pdbx_description
1 polymer ?
#
loop_
_entity_poly.entity_id
_entity_poly.type
_entity_poly.pdbx_seq_one_letter_code
_entity_poly.pdbx_strand_id
1 'polypeptide(L)'
;MNRHLSLVTALDMSLLEVLQLIGYSTGAALHLWMGALLWRRRRVLISIERVLLALTVGFGAWHASNLIIALHGMLGLERERWAILLRLADTVAVLAITLSYSFLLHVHLHLWAGANKRGLKPNERLRVYLSYIPA
;
A
#
# COMPACT_ATOMS: atom_id res chain seq x y z
N MET A 1 26.12 2.30 36.92
CA MET A 1 26.07 3.35 35.88
C MET A 1 25.87 2.74 34.48
N ASN A 2 24.92 1.81 34.31
CA ASN A 2 24.74 1.04 33.05
C ASN A 2 23.31 1.05 32.47
N ARG A 3 22.33 1.73 33.10
CA ARG A 3 20.97 1.84 32.55
C ARG A 3 20.78 3.03 31.60
N HIS A 4 21.66 4.03 31.63
CA HIS A 4 21.61 5.16 30.70
C HIS A 4 22.19 4.79 29.31
N LEU A 5 23.19 3.91 29.23
CA LEU A 5 23.75 3.48 27.95
C LEU A 5 22.79 2.59 27.14
N SER A 6 21.93 1.81 27.81
CA SER A 6 20.92 0.97 27.15
C SER A 6 19.73 1.77 26.59
N LEU A 7 19.49 2.98 27.10
CA LEU A 7 18.49 3.90 26.53
C LEU A 7 19.07 4.71 25.37
N VAL A 8 20.37 5.05 25.41
CA VAL A 8 21.05 5.79 24.33
C VAL A 8 21.24 4.91 23.08
N THR A 9 21.52 3.62 23.23
CA THR A 9 21.63 2.68 22.10
C THR A 9 20.27 2.33 21.45
N ALA A 10 19.16 2.51 22.17
CA ALA A 10 17.81 2.44 21.59
C ALA A 10 17.42 3.73 20.83
N LEU A 11 18.23 4.79 20.92
CA LEU A 11 18.02 6.09 20.26
C LEU A 11 18.92 6.32 19.04
N ASP A 12 19.79 5.38 18.65
CA ASP A 12 20.55 5.43 17.39
C ASP A 12 19.69 5.04 16.16
N MET A 13 18.39 5.33 16.21
CA MET A 13 17.53 5.31 15.04
C MET A 13 17.51 6.71 14.44
N SER A 14 17.93 6.82 13.18
CA SER A 14 17.86 8.08 12.44
C SER A 14 16.41 8.56 12.33
N LEU A 15 16.21 9.88 12.22
CA LEU A 15 14.88 10.46 12.00
C LEU A 15 14.18 9.84 10.79
N LEU A 16 14.93 9.50 9.73
CA LEU A 16 14.40 8.84 8.54
C LEU A 16 13.82 7.46 8.87
N GLU A 17 14.54 6.66 9.65
CA GLU A 17 14.09 5.34 10.09
C GLU A 17 12.83 5.42 10.95
N VAL A 18 12.77 6.40 11.87
CA VAL A 18 11.55 6.66 12.67
C VAL A 18 10.36 6.99 11.76
N LEU A 19 10.55 7.91 10.80
CA LEU A 19 9.50 8.32 9.87
C LEU A 19 9.05 7.18 8.96
N GLN A 20 9.98 6.35 8.47
CA GLN A 20 9.68 5.17 7.67
C GLN A 20 8.88 4.15 8.48
N LEU A 21 9.32 3.86 9.71
CA LEU A 21 8.65 2.90 10.58
C LEU A 21 7.21 3.35 10.87
N ILE A 22 7.02 4.60 11.31
CA ILE A 22 5.69 5.15 11.61
C ILE A 22 4.83 5.23 10.34
N GLY A 23 5.38 5.74 9.24
CA GLY A 23 4.66 5.92 7.98
C GLY A 23 4.19 4.59 7.39
N TYR A 24 5.10 3.61 7.28
CA TYR A 24 4.77 2.31 6.71
C TYR A 24 3.87 1.48 7.63
N SER A 25 4.08 1.49 8.95
CA SER A 25 3.20 0.79 9.90
C SER A 25 1.79 1.38 9.91
N THR A 26 1.66 2.70 10.03
CA THR A 26 0.37 3.40 10.04
C THR A 26 -0.37 3.19 8.72
N GLY A 27 0.34 3.34 7.61
CA GLY A 27 -0.24 3.11 6.28
C GLY A 27 -0.68 1.67 6.07
N ALA A 28 0.13 0.67 6.46
CA ALA A 28 -0.25 -0.74 6.36
C ALA A 28 -1.47 -1.05 7.24
N ALA A 29 -1.49 -0.59 8.48
CA ALA A 29 -2.60 -0.79 9.41
C ALA A 29 -3.90 -0.16 8.89
N LEU A 30 -3.84 1.07 8.38
CA LEU A 30 -5.00 1.76 7.81
C LEU A 30 -5.59 0.99 6.62
N HIS A 31 -4.75 0.52 5.70
CA HIS A 31 -5.20 -0.20 4.53
C HIS A 31 -5.73 -1.60 4.88
N LEU A 32 -5.11 -2.30 5.83
CA LEU A 32 -5.64 -3.57 6.35
C LEU A 32 -7.00 -3.37 7.02
N TRP A 33 -7.15 -2.32 7.83
CA TRP A 33 -8.42 -1.97 8.46
C TRP A 33 -9.50 -1.66 7.42
N MET A 34 -9.18 -0.82 6.42
CA MET A 34 -10.12 -0.46 5.36
C MET A 34 -10.51 -1.67 4.50
N GLY A 35 -9.55 -2.55 4.21
CA GLY A 35 -9.80 -3.82 3.52
C GLY A 35 -10.71 -4.73 4.33
N ALA A 36 -10.47 -4.84 5.64
CA ALA A 36 -11.32 -5.60 6.55
C ALA A 36 -12.74 -5.03 6.65
N LEU A 37 -12.90 -3.71 6.64
CA LEU A 37 -14.23 -3.06 6.59
C LEU A 37 -14.98 -3.37 5.30
N LEU A 38 -14.30 -3.29 4.15
CA LEU A 38 -14.88 -3.64 2.85
C LEU A 38 -15.27 -5.12 2.79
N TRP A 39 -14.42 -6.01 3.32
CA TRP A 39 -14.65 -7.44 3.38
C TRP A 39 -15.83 -7.81 4.30
N ARG A 40 -15.88 -7.22 5.51
CA ARG A 40 -16.95 -7.47 6.48
C ARG A 40 -18.31 -6.94 6.03
N ARG A 41 -18.36 -5.94 5.16
CA ARG A 41 -19.61 -5.31 4.71
C ARG A 41 -20.42 -6.12 3.69
N ARG A 42 -19.93 -7.19 3.02
CA ARG A 42 -20.66 -7.79 1.88
C ARG A 42 -20.45 -9.29 1.63
N ARG A 43 -21.54 -9.96 1.19
CA ARG A 43 -21.55 -11.27 0.47
C ARG A 43 -21.31 -11.13 -1.05
N VAL A 44 -21.54 -9.95 -1.64
CA VAL A 44 -21.29 -9.64 -3.07
C VAL A 44 -20.83 -8.18 -3.21
N LEU A 45 -19.64 -7.95 -3.78
CA LEU A 45 -19.08 -6.61 -4.01
C LEU A 45 -19.55 -6.04 -5.36
N ILE A 46 -20.06 -4.81 -5.35
CA ILE A 46 -20.41 -4.03 -6.57
C ILE A 46 -19.11 -3.57 -7.27
N SER A 47 -19.15 -3.27 -8.57
CA SER A 47 -17.97 -2.87 -9.38
C SER A 47 -17.05 -1.87 -8.68
N ILE A 48 -17.60 -0.80 -8.10
CA ILE A 48 -16.79 0.22 -7.40
C ILE A 48 -16.14 -0.31 -6.11
N GLU A 49 -16.85 -1.14 -5.35
CA GLU A 49 -16.32 -1.74 -4.11
C GLU A 49 -15.17 -2.69 -4.43
N ARG A 50 -15.21 -3.39 -5.58
CA ARG A 50 -14.11 -4.24 -6.04
C ARG A 50 -12.87 -3.41 -6.38
N VAL A 51 -13.02 -2.30 -7.09
CA VAL A 51 -11.89 -1.43 -7.44
C VAL A 51 -11.34 -0.74 -6.19
N LEU A 52 -12.20 -0.32 -5.26
CA LEU A 52 -11.78 0.21 -3.95
C LEU A 52 -11.01 -0.83 -3.13
N LEU A 53 -11.47 -2.08 -3.13
CA LEU A 53 -10.77 -3.18 -2.48
C LEU A 53 -9.40 -3.42 -3.13
N ALA A 54 -9.33 -3.46 -4.47
CA ALA A 54 -8.07 -3.61 -5.19
C ALA A 54 -7.09 -2.47 -4.89
N LEU A 55 -7.57 -1.22 -4.88
CA LEU A 55 -6.77 -0.06 -4.49
C LEU A 55 -6.25 -0.17 -3.05
N THR A 56 -7.14 -0.57 -2.14
CA THR A 56 -6.81 -0.74 -0.72
C THR A 56 -5.76 -1.83 -0.51
N VAL A 57 -5.92 -2.96 -1.19
CA VAL A 57 -4.96 -4.07 -1.17
C VAL A 57 -3.63 -3.64 -1.79
N GLY A 58 -3.64 -2.91 -2.90
CA GLY A 58 -2.44 -2.38 -3.55
C GLY A 58 -1.64 -1.48 -2.61
N PHE A 59 -2.26 -0.44 -2.04
CA PHE A 59 -1.57 0.42 -1.09
C PHE A 59 -1.17 -0.29 0.21
N GLY A 60 -1.99 -1.23 0.70
CA GLY A 60 -1.62 -2.06 1.84
C GLY A 60 -0.38 -2.91 1.56
N ALA A 61 -0.32 -3.55 0.39
CA ALA A 61 0.81 -4.33 -0.06
C ALA A 61 2.07 -3.46 -0.25
N TRP A 62 1.92 -2.23 -0.78
CA TRP A 62 3.02 -1.27 -0.88
C TRP A 62 3.59 -0.91 0.50
N HIS A 63 2.74 -0.50 1.45
CA HIS A 63 3.20 -0.14 2.80
C HIS A 63 3.80 -1.34 3.53
N ALA A 64 3.17 -2.51 3.46
CA ALA A 64 3.65 -3.71 4.13
C ALA A 64 5.01 -4.18 3.57
N SER A 65 5.19 -4.12 2.26
CA SER A 65 6.46 -4.48 1.62
C SER A 65 7.59 -3.53 2.02
N ASN A 66 7.33 -2.22 2.00
CA ASN A 66 8.30 -1.24 2.46
C ASN A 66 8.58 -1.33 3.97
N LEU A 67 7.58 -1.69 4.78
CA LEU A 67 7.78 -1.96 6.20
C LEU A 67 8.72 -3.16 6.42
N ILE A 68 8.53 -4.26 5.69
CA ILE A 68 9.41 -5.44 5.76
C ILE A 68 10.84 -5.08 5.38
N ILE A 69 11.03 -4.31 4.31
CA ILE A 69 12.35 -3.87 3.85
C ILE A 69 13.00 -2.94 4.89
N ALA A 70 12.25 -1.97 5.43
CA ALA A 70 12.75 -1.05 6.45
C ALA A 70 13.14 -1.79 7.74
N LEU A 71 12.28 -2.68 8.24
CA LEU A 71 12.55 -3.50 9.43
C LEU A 71 13.79 -4.38 9.24
N HIS A 72 13.93 -5.02 8.06
CA HIS A 72 15.13 -5.80 7.76
C HIS A 72 16.40 -4.93 7.82
N GLY A 73 16.35 -3.72 7.26
CA GLY A 73 17.46 -2.77 7.31
C GLY A 73 17.82 -2.36 8.74
N MET A 74 16.83 -1.97 9.53
CA MET A 74 17.00 -1.52 10.92
C MET A 74 17.50 -2.63 11.85
N LEU A 75 17.05 -3.87 11.63
CA LEU A 75 17.43 -5.02 12.46
C LEU A 75 18.82 -5.60 12.09
N GLY A 76 19.49 -5.07 11.06
CA GLY A 76 20.80 -5.55 10.63
C GLY A 76 20.81 -7.03 10.23
N LEU A 77 19.68 -7.56 9.73
CA LEU A 77 19.55 -8.97 9.41
C LEU A 77 20.43 -9.36 8.22
N GLU A 78 20.93 -10.60 8.25
CA GLU A 78 21.79 -11.14 7.21
C GLU A 78 21.05 -11.24 5.88
N ARG A 79 21.49 -10.45 4.89
CA ARG A 79 20.78 -10.27 3.61
C ARG A 79 20.66 -11.55 2.80
N GLU A 80 21.65 -12.45 2.86
CA GLU A 80 21.64 -13.69 2.07
C GLU A 80 20.49 -14.61 2.47
N ARG A 81 20.21 -14.73 3.77
CA ARG A 81 19.11 -15.56 4.30
C ARG A 81 17.73 -15.03 3.90
N TRP A 82 17.59 -13.72 3.71
CA TRP A 82 16.32 -13.06 3.42
C TRP A 82 16.19 -12.57 1.96
N ALA A 83 17.16 -12.90 1.11
CA ALA A 83 17.24 -12.35 -0.25
C ALA A 83 15.97 -12.59 -1.08
N ILE A 84 15.37 -13.78 -0.96
CA ILE A 84 14.12 -14.11 -1.67
C ILE A 84 12.95 -13.26 -1.17
N LEU A 85 12.80 -13.14 0.15
CA LEU A 85 11.72 -12.35 0.75
C LEU A 85 11.86 -10.87 0.37
N LEU A 86 13.07 -10.32 0.43
CA LEU A 86 13.32 -8.92 0.09
C LEU A 86 13.06 -8.63 -1.39
N ARG A 87 13.45 -9.54 -2.29
CA ARG A 87 13.13 -9.42 -3.73
C ARG A 87 11.63 -9.49 -3.98
N LEU A 88 10.93 -10.37 -3.28
CA LEU A 88 9.47 -10.46 -3.39
C LEU A 88 8.80 -9.18 -2.88
N ALA A 89 9.22 -8.67 -1.72
CA ALA A 89 8.72 -7.42 -1.16
C ALA A 89 8.97 -6.25 -2.12
N ASP A 90 10.17 -6.13 -2.68
CA ASP A 90 10.51 -5.10 -3.67
C ASP A 90 9.62 -5.20 -4.92
N THR A 91 9.46 -6.42 -5.46
CA THR A 91 8.59 -6.66 -6.61
C THR A 91 7.14 -6.28 -6.32
N VAL A 92 6.61 -6.66 -5.16
CA VAL A 92 5.25 -6.30 -4.75
C VAL A 92 5.11 -4.79 -4.58
N ALA A 93 6.09 -4.11 -3.97
CA ALA A 93 6.08 -2.67 -3.83
C ALA A 93 6.06 -1.96 -5.18
N VAL A 94 6.90 -2.38 -6.14
CA VAL A 94 6.96 -1.82 -7.49
C VAL A 94 5.63 -2.04 -8.23
N LEU A 95 5.11 -3.27 -8.24
CA LEU A 95 3.83 -3.57 -8.88
C LEU A 95 2.68 -2.77 -8.28
N ALA A 96 2.64 -2.66 -6.95
CA ALA A 96 1.61 -1.92 -6.24
C ALA A 96 1.64 -0.43 -6.59
N ILE A 97 2.82 0.22 -6.59
CA ILE A 97 2.92 1.65 -6.91
C ILE A 97 2.62 1.92 -8.39
N THR A 98 3.06 1.05 -9.31
CA THR A 98 2.76 1.17 -10.74
C THR A 98 1.26 1.13 -11.01
N LEU A 99 0.55 0.19 -10.39
CA LEU A 99 -0.91 0.07 -10.57
C LEU A 99 -1.71 1.11 -9.78
N SER A 100 -1.11 1.77 -8.79
CA SER A 100 -1.81 2.72 -7.92
C SER A 100 -2.40 3.89 -8.71
N TYR A 101 -1.69 4.41 -9.72
CA TYR A 101 -2.20 5.50 -10.55
C TYR A 101 -3.47 5.10 -11.31
N SER A 102 -3.44 3.93 -11.94
CA SER A 102 -4.57 3.38 -12.71
C SER A 102 -5.77 3.09 -11.81
N PHE A 103 -5.53 2.52 -10.61
CA PHE A 103 -6.59 2.29 -9.64
C PHE A 103 -7.19 3.58 -9.10
N LEU A 104 -6.38 4.59 -8.78
CA LEU A 104 -6.84 5.91 -8.32
C LEU A 104 -7.74 6.57 -9.38
N LEU A 105 -7.31 6.58 -10.64
CA LEU A 105 -8.12 7.12 -11.73
C LEU A 105 -9.44 6.36 -11.88
N HIS A 106 -9.38 5.03 -11.83
CA HIS A 106 -10.55 4.17 -11.96
C HIS A 106 -11.57 4.41 -10.83
N VAL A 107 -11.10 4.47 -9.57
CA VAL A 107 -11.94 4.81 -8.41
C VAL A 107 -12.51 6.22 -8.55
N HIS A 108 -11.68 7.20 -8.90
CA HIS A 108 -12.09 8.59 -9.02
C HIS A 108 -13.23 8.77 -10.02
N LEU A 109 -13.11 8.20 -11.23
CA LEU A 109 -14.17 8.30 -12.25
C LEU A 109 -15.45 7.59 -11.82
N HIS A 110 -15.35 6.45 -11.12
CA HIS A 110 -16.51 5.77 -10.57
C HIS A 110 -17.22 6.58 -9.48
N LEU A 111 -16.47 7.18 -8.55
CA LEU A 111 -17.03 8.06 -7.51
C LEU A 111 -17.65 9.31 -8.12
N TRP A 112 -16.99 9.92 -9.12
CA TRP A 112 -17.50 11.09 -9.83
C TRP A 112 -18.81 10.79 -10.58
N ALA A 113 -18.87 9.67 -11.31
CA ALA A 113 -20.09 9.24 -11.98
C ALA A 113 -21.22 8.96 -10.98
N GLY A 114 -20.90 8.27 -9.88
CA GLY A 114 -21.84 7.98 -8.79
C GLY A 114 -22.39 9.24 -8.11
N ALA A 115 -21.54 10.24 -7.83
CA ALA A 115 -21.96 11.52 -7.27
C ALA A 115 -22.94 12.26 -8.20
N ASN A 116 -22.80 12.07 -9.51
CA ASN A 116 -23.70 12.61 -10.53
C ASN A 116 -24.88 11.67 -10.86
N LYS A 117 -25.15 10.66 -10.04
CA LYS A 117 -26.24 9.67 -10.20
C LYS A 117 -26.28 9.00 -11.59
N ARG A 118 -25.11 8.81 -12.21
CA ARG A 118 -24.98 8.25 -13.57
C ARG A 118 -23.94 7.13 -13.62
N GLY A 119 -23.99 6.34 -14.68
CA GLY A 119 -22.92 5.41 -15.04
C GLY A 119 -21.71 6.10 -15.69
N LEU A 120 -20.63 5.34 -15.85
CA LEU A 120 -19.46 5.77 -16.62
C LEU A 120 -19.81 5.93 -18.10
N LYS A 121 -19.42 7.07 -18.67
CA LYS A 121 -19.51 7.36 -20.11
C LYS A 121 -18.47 6.54 -20.90
N PRO A 122 -18.67 6.32 -22.21
CA PRO A 122 -17.72 5.58 -23.04
C PRO A 122 -16.30 6.18 -23.03
N ASN A 123 -16.19 7.51 -23.08
CA ASN A 123 -14.90 8.20 -23.01
C ASN A 123 -14.19 8.03 -21.65
N GLU A 124 -14.94 8.01 -20.54
CA GLU A 124 -14.40 7.76 -19.21
C GLU A 124 -13.90 6.31 -19.09
N ARG A 125 -14.66 5.34 -19.60
CA ARG A 125 -14.21 3.94 -19.65
C ARG A 125 -12.94 3.78 -20.47
N LEU A 126 -12.87 4.40 -21.65
CA LEU A 126 -11.68 4.37 -22.49
C LEU A 126 -10.44 4.89 -21.73
N ARG A 127 -10.56 6.02 -21.04
CA ARG A 127 -9.47 6.58 -20.22
C ARG A 127 -9.03 5.63 -19.10
N VAL A 128 -9.97 4.93 -18.45
CA VAL A 128 -9.64 3.89 -17.46
C VAL A 128 -8.83 2.78 -18.12
N TYR A 129 -9.29 2.20 -19.23
CA TYR A 129 -8.58 1.10 -19.88
C TYR A 129 -7.19 1.49 -20.36
N LEU A 130 -7.07 2.67 -20.99
CA LEU A 130 -5.77 3.19 -21.43
C LEU A 130 -4.81 3.40 -20.25
N SER A 131 -5.31 3.70 -19.05
CA SER A 131 -4.44 3.89 -17.88
C SER A 131 -3.81 2.60 -17.34
N TYR A 132 -4.29 1.42 -17.73
CA TYR A 132 -3.69 0.13 -17.34
C TYR A 132 -2.66 -0.38 -18.36
N ILE A 133 -2.58 0.25 -19.54
CA ILE A 133 -1.61 -0.14 -20.55
C ILE A 133 -0.29 0.57 -20.20
N PRO A 134 0.81 -0.19 -19.98
CA PRO A 134 2.12 0.43 -19.82
C PRO A 134 2.47 1.17 -21.12
N ALA A 135 2.89 2.43 -20.98
CA ALA A 135 3.31 3.29 -22.08
C ALA A 135 4.62 2.80 -22.73
#